data_AF-A0A534TZY8-F1
#
_entry.id   AF-A0A534TZY8-F1
#
_cell.length_a   1.000
_cell.length_b   1.000
_cell.length_c   1.000
_cell.angle_alpha   90.00
_cell.angle_beta   90.00
_cell.angle_gamma   90.00
#
_symmetry.space_group_name_H-M   'P 1'
#
loop_
_entity.id
_entity.type
_entity.pdbx_description
1 polymer ?
#
loop_
_entity_poly.entity_id
_entity_poly.type
_entity_poly.pdbx_seq_one_letter_code
_entity_poly.pdbx_strand_id
1 'polypeptide(L)' 'MTPQEELLRILVLRSYLREAGRQFRLASGRLSDYYIECSLTTTYHAAAPLIGALIHGLVPPDAVAVGGPTMGA' A
#
# COMPACT_ATOMS: atom_id res chain seq x y z
N MET A 1 -19.00 -4.13 4.85
CA MET A 1 -17.72 -3.82 4.21
C MET A 1 -16.63 -4.44 5.07
N THR A 2 -15.80 -5.32 4.52
CA THR A 2 -14.69 -5.96 5.24
C THR A 2 -13.52 -4.98 5.39
N PRO A 3 -12.58 -5.22 6.34
CA PRO A 3 -11.36 -4.42 6.45
C PRO A 3 -10.54 -4.37 5.14
N GLN A 4 -10.54 -5.48 4.39
CA GLN A 4 -9.89 -5.57 3.07
C GLN A 4 -10.56 -4.67 2.04
N GLU A 5 -11.89 -4.67 1.98
CA GLU A 5 -12.67 -3.82 1.06
C GLU A 5 -12.47 -2.33 1.37
N GLU A 6 -12.45 -1.96 2.66
CA GLU A 6 -12.22 -0.57 3.05
C GLU A 6 -10.79 -0.12 2.78
N LEU A 7 -9.78 -0.97 3.07
CA LEU A 7 -8.39 -0.65 2.72
C LEU A 7 -8.21 -0.52 1.20
N LEU A 8 -8.81 -1.41 0.42
CA LEU A 8 -8.81 -1.31 -1.04
C LEU A 8 -9.44 0.00 -1.52
N ARG A 9 -10.57 0.41 -0.94
CA ARG A 9 -11.22 1.68 -1.24
C ARG A 9 -10.28 2.85 -0.98
N ILE A 10 -9.59 2.87 0.16
CA ILE A 10 -8.62 3.92 0.50
C ILE A 10 -7.44 3.92 -0.50
N LEU A 11 -6.88 2.75 -0.82
CA LEU A 11 -5.78 2.61 -1.79
C LEU A 11 -6.16 3.19 -3.16
N VAL A 12 -7.35 2.86 -3.67
CA VAL A 12 -7.84 3.37 -4.96
C VAL A 12 -8.00 4.88 -4.92
N LEU A 13 -8.53 5.43 -3.83
CA LEU A 13 -8.79 6.87 -3.74
C LEU A 13 -7.53 7.72 -3.52
N ARG A 14 -6.48 7.16 -2.92
CA ARG A 14 -5.33 7.95 -2.45
C ARG A 14 -4.02 7.60 -3.15
N SER A 15 -3.84 6.36 -3.55
CA SER A 15 -2.55 5.84 -4.00
C SER A 15 -2.55 5.42 -5.47
N TYR A 16 -3.71 5.20 -6.08
CA TYR A 16 -3.80 4.80 -7.49
C TYR A 16 -3.66 6.01 -8.43
N LEU A 17 -2.47 6.15 -9.03
CA LEU A 17 -2.16 7.19 -9.99
C LEU A 17 -2.30 6.66 -11.40
N ARG A 18 -3.28 7.17 -12.14
CA ARG A 18 -3.49 6.87 -13.55
C ARG A 18 -4.00 8.10 -14.27
N GLU A 19 -3.39 8.39 -15.40
CA GLU A 19 -3.72 9.55 -16.23
C GLU A 19 -3.60 9.15 -17.70
N ALA A 20 -4.62 9.46 -18.51
CA ALA A 20 -4.64 9.06 -19.91
C ALA A 20 -3.47 9.68 -20.68
N GLY A 21 -2.71 8.85 -21.40
CA GLY A 21 -1.54 9.29 -22.16
C GLY A 21 -0.26 9.46 -21.34
N ARG A 22 -0.32 9.31 -20.01
CA ARG A 22 0.87 9.31 -19.14
C ARG A 22 1.40 7.90 -18.96
N GLN A 23 2.73 7.78 -18.92
CA GLN A 23 3.42 6.55 -18.54
C GLN A 23 4.36 6.80 -17.36
N PHE A 24 4.43 5.81 -16.47
CA PHE A 24 5.31 5.80 -15.31
C PHE A 24 6.47 4.86 -15.60
N ARG A 25 7.70 5.34 -15.45
CA ARG A 25 8.89 4.49 -15.49
C ARG A 25 9.09 3.86 -14.11
N LEU A 26 9.01 2.54 -14.06
CA LEU A 26 9.18 1.78 -12.83
C LEU A 26 10.67 1.57 -12.51
N ALA A 27 10.97 1.19 -11.27
CA ALA A 27 12.34 0.82 -10.85
C ALA A 27 12.95 -0.31 -11.69
N SER A 28 12.13 -1.15 -12.31
CA SER A 28 12.55 -2.19 -13.26
C SER A 28 12.96 -1.66 -14.65
N GLY A 29 12.83 -0.36 -14.89
CA GLY A 29 13.04 0.28 -16.20
C GLY A 29 11.85 0.21 -17.15
N ARG A 30 10.86 -0.66 -16.88
CA ARG A 30 9.62 -0.79 -17.68
C ARG A 30 8.71 0.42 -17.54
N LEU A 31 7.85 0.60 -18.54
CA LEU A 31 6.78 1.59 -18.53
C LEU A 31 5.46 0.95 -18.11
N SER A 32 4.65 1.69 -17.37
CA SER A 32 3.31 1.33 -16.91
C SER A 32 2.35 2.49 -17.14
N ASP A 33 1.07 2.24 -17.43
CA ASP A 33 0.04 3.27 -17.55
C ASP A 33 -0.51 3.72 -16.17
N TYR A 34 -0.09 3.06 -15.10
CA TYR A 34 -0.41 3.44 -13.73
C TYR A 34 0.76 3.26 -12.76
N TYR A 35 0.68 3.92 -11.62
CA TYR A 35 1.58 3.78 -10.49
C TYR A 35 0.80 3.77 -9.18
N ILE A 36 1.27 3.01 -8.19
CA ILE A 36 0.65 2.94 -6.86
C ILE A 36 1.61 3.59 -5.86
N GLU A 37 1.28 4.80 -5.41
CA GLU A 37 2.06 5.55 -4.42
C GLU A 37 1.58 5.21 -3.00
N CYS A 38 2.09 4.11 -2.45
CA CYS A 38 1.62 3.55 -1.18
C CYS A 38 1.84 4.47 0.01
N SER A 39 2.85 5.35 -0.01
CA SER A 39 3.13 6.29 1.09
C SER A 39 1.92 7.15 1.47
N LEU A 40 1.06 7.49 0.49
CA LEU A 40 -0.15 8.29 0.68
C LEU A 40 -1.25 7.57 1.47
N THR A 41 -1.25 6.23 1.42
CA THR A 41 -2.17 5.37 2.18
C THR A 41 -1.55 4.95 3.50
N THR A 42 -0.27 4.56 3.55
CA THR A 42 0.39 4.10 4.77
C THR A 42 0.51 5.20 5.83
N THR A 43 0.52 6.47 5.42
CA THR A 43 0.50 7.64 6.31
C THR A 43 -0.92 8.16 6.62
N TYR A 44 -1.97 7.56 6.05
CA TYR A 44 -3.34 7.98 6.28
C TYR A 44 -3.93 7.33 7.54
N HIS A 45 -4.39 8.15 8.48
CA HIS A 45 -4.86 7.70 9.79
C HIS A 45 -5.93 6.59 9.75
N ALA A 46 -6.86 6.64 8.79
CA ALA A 46 -7.91 5.62 8.69
C ALA A 46 -7.40 4.29 8.10
N ALA A 47 -6.28 4.30 7.36
CA ALA A 47 -5.68 3.11 6.79
C ALA A 47 -4.81 2.35 7.79
N ALA A 48 -4.09 3.07 8.66
CA ALA A 48 -3.15 2.49 9.62
C ALA A 48 -3.71 1.30 10.44
N PRO A 49 -4.88 1.39 11.10
CA PRO A 49 -5.42 0.25 11.86
C PRO A 49 -5.85 -0.92 10.96
N LEU A 50 -6.32 -0.65 9.74
CA LEU A 50 -6.71 -1.68 8.78
C LEU A 50 -5.49 -2.45 8.28
N ILE A 51 -4.42 -1.74 7.93
CA ILE A 51 -3.13 -2.31 7.55
C ILE A 51 -2.59 -3.15 8.71
N GLY A 52 -2.57 -2.60 9.93
CA GLY A 52 -2.10 -3.32 11.11
C GLY A 52 -2.83 -4.65 11.32
N ALA A 53 -4.16 -4.65 11.31
CA ALA A 53 -4.97 -5.85 11.50
C ALA A 53 -4.75 -6.89 10.39
N LEU A 54 -4.72 -6.46 9.13
CA LEU A 54 -4.58 -7.35 7.98
C LEU A 54 -3.18 -7.94 7.89
N ILE A 55 -2.14 -7.12 8.06
CA ILE A 55 -0.75 -7.58 8.01
C ILE A 55 -0.42 -8.44 9.21
N HIS A 56 -0.89 -8.10 10.42
CA HIS A 56 -0.71 -8.95 11.60
C HIS A 56 -1.27 -10.36 11.39
N GLY A 57 -2.41 -10.50 10.70
CA GLY A 57 -2.96 -11.80 10.33
C GLY A 57 -2.09 -12.63 9.38
N LEU A 58 -1.08 -12.02 8.75
CA LEU A 58 -0.11 -12.69 7.88
C LEU A 58 1.23 -12.98 8.59
N VAL A 59 1.46 -12.39 9.77
CA VAL A 59 2.70 -12.58 10.53
C VAL A 59 2.64 -13.93 11.26
N PRO A 60 3.70 -14.77 11.20
CA PRO A 60 3.78 -16.00 11.97
C PRO A 60 3.59 -15.73 13.47
N PRO A 61 2.82 -16.55 14.20
CA PRO A 61 2.50 -16.30 15.61
C PRO A 61 3.73 -16.37 16.53
N ASP A 62 4.81 -17.01 16.09
CA ASP A 62 6.09 -17.15 16.78
C ASP A 62 7.11 -16.05 16.39
N ALA A 63 6.75 -15.14 15.50
CA ALA A 63 7.61 -14.02 15.15
C ALA A 63 7.79 -13.07 16.34
N VAL A 64 9.04 -12.87 16.76
CA VAL A 64 9.39 -11.99 17.90
C VAL A 64 9.76 -10.56 17.47
N ALA A 65 9.89 -10.31 16.16
CA ALA A 65 10.20 -9.01 15.60
C ALA A 65 9.76 -8.90 14.14
N VAL A 66 9.50 -7.68 13.68
CA VAL A 66 9.26 -7.33 12.27
C VAL A 66 10.32 -6.31 11.85
N GLY A 67 11.06 -6.61 10.79
CA GLY A 67 12.06 -5.71 10.20
C GLY A 67 11.56 -5.05 8.92
N GLY A 68 12.06 -3.85 8.62
CA GLY A 68 11.71 -3.14 7.39
C GLY A 68 12.66 -1.98 7.10
N PRO A 69 12.63 -1.44 5.87
CA PRO A 69 13.40 -0.25 5.51
C PRO A 69 12.95 0.96 6.34
N THR A 70 13.88 1.86 6.68
CA THR A 70 13.66 3.01 7.58
C THR A 70 12.49 3.91 7.17
N MET A 71 12.24 4.07 5.87
CA MET A 71 11.19 4.94 5.34
C MET A 71 9.86 4.23 5.10
N GLY A 72 9.76 2.93 5.40
CA GLY A 72 8.60 2.12 4.99
C GLY A 72 8.48 2.05 3.47
N ALA A 73 7.27 1.68 3.00
CA ALA A 73 6.89 1.72 1.59
C ALA A 73 6.07 2.97 1.28
#